data_AF-B7G5I9-F1
#
_entry.id   AF-B7G5I9-F1
#
_cell.length_a   1.000
_cell.length_b   1.000
_cell.length_c   1.000
_cell.angle_alpha   90.00
_cell.angle_beta   90.00
_cell.angle_gamma   90.00
#
_symmetry.space_group_name_H-M   'P 1'
#
loop_
_entity.id
_entity.type
_entity.pdbx_description
1 polymer ?
#
loop_
_entity_poly.entity_id
_entity_poly.type
_entity_poly.pdbx_seq_one_letter_code
_entity_poly.pdbx_strand_id
1 'polypeptide(L)'
;MDYARAKPNREEAVADTGEKKASAKKVKVGVYYYPWYSGNFHGGKYLRQKLDPVQQPALGEYDDRDPDVIAQHVAWSQQANIDVWITSWWGPDSDSNRTTKDVILASPVFQKSGLQLALFYESTSRLGKAFDDISNIASDITYMAKTYFKNTNYLRIDGKPVLAVYLTRSIEARSDINRFTSIVRQAALHAGVGEIYLLGDHAFGKPPAKSSPSYSKKINNLRRLDAITNYDVYGSMHAKGKHATQAEVAAYTQAQENWRTMAQDAKVAFVPCVSPGFNDRGVRLRANHSALSRKLDSDESEPGSLFQAQLRQSVALVDDAADRLLMVTSFNEWHEDTQIEPVAEQAMTVRDGSDGSQDYTQGVGYEGYETLYLDLLRDETVEKQKCNAEK
;
A
#
# COMPACT_ATOMS: atom_id res chain seq x y z
N MET A 1 -73.74 38.63 -32.18
CA MET A 1 -72.45 39.16 -31.68
C MET A 1 -72.43 38.88 -30.20
N ASP A 2 -71.79 37.80 -29.78
CA ASP A 2 -71.59 37.50 -28.36
C ASP A 2 -70.19 36.91 -28.21
N TYR A 3 -69.38 37.60 -27.41
CA TYR A 3 -67.99 37.28 -27.12
C TYR A 3 -67.92 36.11 -26.13
N ALA A 4 -67.45 34.95 -26.59
CA ALA A 4 -67.17 33.81 -25.74
C ALA A 4 -65.83 33.98 -25.00
N ARG A 5 -65.88 33.89 -23.66
CA ARG A 5 -64.74 33.88 -22.72
C ARG A 5 -63.87 32.64 -22.92
N ALA A 6 -62.59 32.84 -23.21
CA ALA A 6 -61.55 31.82 -23.08
C ALA A 6 -61.02 31.76 -21.63
N LYS A 7 -60.93 30.56 -21.06
CA LYS A 7 -60.21 30.29 -19.80
C LYS A 7 -58.76 29.91 -20.13
N PRO A 8 -57.75 30.37 -19.37
CA PRO A 8 -56.37 29.91 -19.56
C PRO A 8 -56.13 28.58 -18.81
N ASN A 9 -55.49 27.63 -19.49
CA ASN A 9 -54.93 26.41 -18.91
C ASN A 9 -53.75 26.77 -18.00
N ARG A 10 -53.73 26.24 -16.77
CA ARG A 10 -52.53 26.18 -15.93
C ARG A 10 -51.72 24.96 -16.34
N GLU A 11 -50.56 25.17 -16.95
CA GLU A 11 -49.50 24.17 -16.98
C GLU A 11 -48.80 24.18 -15.62
N GLU A 12 -48.83 23.05 -14.92
CA GLU A 12 -48.03 22.82 -13.73
C GLU A 12 -46.57 22.65 -14.15
N ALA A 13 -45.72 23.59 -13.74
CA ALA A 13 -44.28 23.45 -13.85
C ALA A 13 -43.80 22.37 -12.88
N VAL A 14 -43.46 21.19 -13.41
CA VAL A 14 -42.71 20.18 -12.67
C VAL A 14 -41.29 20.70 -12.53
N ALA A 15 -40.91 21.07 -11.30
CA ALA A 15 -39.54 21.41 -10.97
C ALA A 15 -38.66 20.17 -11.13
N ASP A 16 -37.77 20.21 -12.13
CA ASP A 16 -36.64 19.30 -12.25
C ASP A 16 -35.66 19.59 -11.11
N THR A 17 -35.86 18.92 -9.97
CA THR A 17 -34.85 18.87 -8.90
C THR A 17 -33.76 17.91 -9.35
N GLY A 18 -32.89 18.41 -10.23
CA GLY A 18 -31.68 17.73 -10.67
C GLY A 18 -30.70 17.52 -9.50
N GLU A 19 -30.97 16.54 -8.65
CA GLU A 19 -29.93 15.89 -7.87
C GLU A 19 -29.03 15.13 -8.86
N LYS A 20 -27.95 15.78 -9.28
CA LYS A 20 -26.79 15.08 -9.84
C LYS A 20 -26.36 14.06 -8.78
N LYS A 21 -26.73 12.79 -8.93
CA LYS A 21 -26.07 11.68 -8.24
C LYS A 21 -24.56 11.86 -8.47
N ALA A 22 -23.84 12.27 -7.45
CA ALA A 22 -22.39 12.31 -7.50
C ALA A 22 -21.93 10.90 -7.89
N SER A 23 -21.22 10.77 -9.01
CA SER A 23 -20.60 9.51 -9.39
C SER A 23 -19.77 9.04 -8.20
N ALA A 24 -20.05 7.83 -7.70
CA ALA A 24 -19.31 7.27 -6.58
C ALA A 24 -17.82 7.29 -6.93
N LYS A 25 -17.03 7.95 -6.08
CA LYS A 25 -15.59 8.12 -6.32
C LYS A 25 -14.94 6.74 -6.41
N LYS A 26 -14.08 6.54 -7.41
CA LYS A 26 -13.40 5.25 -7.60
C LYS A 26 -12.43 4.98 -6.45
N VAL A 27 -12.22 3.70 -6.15
CA VAL A 27 -11.11 3.23 -5.32
C VAL A 27 -9.80 3.72 -5.93
N LYS A 28 -8.99 4.39 -5.12
CA LYS A 28 -7.63 4.78 -5.46
C LYS A 28 -6.68 3.69 -4.99
N VAL A 29 -5.82 3.16 -5.84
CA VAL A 29 -4.91 2.06 -5.46
C VAL A 29 -3.49 2.59 -5.29
N GLY A 30 -2.92 2.33 -4.12
CA GLY A 30 -1.52 2.58 -3.85
C GLY A 30 -0.74 1.29 -3.65
N VAL A 31 0.53 1.32 -4.01
CA VAL A 31 1.45 0.19 -3.80
C VAL A 31 2.71 0.68 -3.09
N TYR A 32 3.23 -0.11 -2.15
CA TYR A 32 4.58 0.13 -1.65
C TYR A 32 5.59 -0.22 -2.75
N TYR A 33 6.50 0.71 -3.06
CA TYR A 33 7.45 0.61 -4.16
C TYR A 33 8.89 0.80 -3.65
N TYR A 34 9.82 0.00 -4.16
CA TYR A 34 11.20 -0.07 -3.69
C TYR A 34 12.17 0.29 -4.82
N PRO A 35 12.66 1.55 -4.86
CA PRO A 35 13.48 2.08 -5.95
C PRO A 35 14.98 1.83 -5.70
N TRP A 36 15.34 0.61 -5.32
CA TRP A 36 16.66 0.28 -4.79
C TRP A 36 17.39 -0.85 -5.54
N TYR A 37 16.76 -1.45 -6.55
CA TYR A 37 17.40 -2.49 -7.32
C TYR A 37 18.36 -1.89 -8.33
N SER A 38 19.57 -2.43 -8.36
CA SER A 38 20.62 -2.10 -9.30
C SER A 38 21.68 -3.21 -9.28
N GLY A 39 22.59 -3.20 -10.25
CA GLY A 39 23.76 -4.07 -10.24
C GLY A 39 23.41 -5.56 -10.13
N ASN A 40 23.70 -6.18 -8.98
CA ASN A 40 23.48 -7.61 -8.72
C ASN A 40 22.17 -7.91 -7.97
N PHE A 41 21.19 -7.01 -8.03
CA PHE A 41 19.87 -7.17 -7.42
C PHE A 41 19.95 -7.55 -5.92
N HIS A 42 20.75 -6.77 -5.19
CA HIS A 42 21.08 -7.00 -3.77
C HIS A 42 21.71 -8.38 -3.49
N GLY A 43 22.46 -8.91 -4.45
CA GLY A 43 23.17 -10.18 -4.36
C GLY A 43 22.26 -11.39 -4.48
N GLY A 44 21.13 -11.27 -5.17
CA GLY A 44 20.20 -12.38 -5.36
C GLY A 44 19.63 -12.90 -4.04
N LYS A 45 19.39 -11.99 -3.07
CA LYS A 45 18.90 -12.30 -1.72
C LYS A 45 17.38 -12.27 -1.64
N TYR A 46 16.71 -12.93 -2.57
CA TYR A 46 15.27 -13.10 -2.56
C TYR A 46 14.94 -14.58 -2.74
N LEU A 47 13.75 -14.99 -2.29
CA LEU A 47 13.35 -16.39 -2.30
C LEU A 47 13.50 -16.99 -3.70
N ARG A 48 12.98 -16.30 -4.71
CA ARG A 48 12.85 -16.86 -6.06
C ARG A 48 14.18 -17.16 -6.75
N GLN A 49 15.26 -16.50 -6.32
CA GLN A 49 16.64 -16.82 -6.71
C GLN A 49 17.17 -18.13 -6.12
N LYS A 50 16.48 -18.68 -5.10
CA LYS A 50 16.85 -19.92 -4.43
C LYS A 50 16.06 -21.12 -4.92
N LEU A 51 15.08 -20.92 -5.82
CA LEU A 51 14.25 -21.99 -6.38
C LEU A 51 14.99 -22.83 -7.42
N ASP A 52 14.52 -24.06 -7.65
CA ASP A 52 14.95 -24.94 -8.73
C ASP A 52 13.77 -25.40 -9.60
N PRO A 53 13.58 -24.83 -10.81
CA PRO A 53 14.39 -23.78 -11.42
C PRO A 53 14.17 -22.39 -10.79
N VAL A 54 15.14 -21.49 -10.96
CA VAL A 54 15.06 -20.09 -10.53
C VAL A 54 13.91 -19.36 -11.24
N GLN A 55 13.22 -18.48 -10.52
CA GLN A 55 12.15 -17.64 -11.06
C GLN A 55 12.57 -16.16 -10.98
N GLN A 56 12.63 -15.49 -12.12
CA GLN A 56 13.10 -14.11 -12.24
C GLN A 56 11.94 -13.11 -12.35
N PRO A 57 12.16 -11.83 -12.00
CA PRO A 57 11.31 -10.75 -12.50
C PRO A 57 11.16 -10.86 -14.01
N ALA A 58 10.01 -10.48 -14.56
CA ALA A 58 9.78 -10.54 -16.00
C ALA A 58 10.75 -9.65 -16.79
N LEU A 59 11.28 -8.59 -16.16
CA LEU A 59 12.35 -7.73 -16.71
C LEU A 59 13.77 -8.26 -16.44
N GLY A 60 13.91 -9.43 -15.81
CA GLY A 60 15.17 -9.91 -15.25
C GLY A 60 15.59 -9.13 -14.00
N GLU A 61 16.78 -9.41 -13.48
CA GLU A 61 17.40 -8.61 -12.42
C GLU A 61 17.78 -7.22 -12.96
N TYR A 62 16.86 -6.26 -12.85
CA TYR A 62 16.95 -4.96 -13.48
C TYR A 62 17.63 -3.88 -12.61
N ASP A 63 17.87 -2.70 -13.21
CA ASP A 63 18.29 -1.48 -12.52
C ASP A 63 17.13 -0.47 -12.52
N ASP A 64 16.65 -0.05 -11.34
CA ASP A 64 15.56 0.93 -11.21
C ASP A 64 15.93 2.31 -11.79
N ARG A 65 17.19 2.54 -12.20
CA ARG A 65 17.63 3.76 -12.86
C ARG A 65 17.52 3.69 -14.38
N ASP A 66 17.20 2.53 -14.93
CA ASP A 66 16.95 2.36 -16.36
C ASP A 66 15.59 2.99 -16.73
N PRO A 67 15.55 3.95 -17.68
CA PRO A 67 14.31 4.57 -18.11
C PRO A 67 13.29 3.57 -18.69
N ASP A 68 13.74 2.47 -19.31
CA ASP A 68 12.83 1.47 -19.89
C ASP A 68 12.15 0.64 -18.80
N VAL A 69 12.86 0.36 -17.70
CA VAL A 69 12.29 -0.27 -16.50
C VAL A 69 11.21 0.63 -15.89
N ILE A 70 11.50 1.92 -15.71
CA ILE A 70 10.50 2.87 -15.18
C ILE A 70 9.30 2.98 -16.12
N ALA A 71 9.53 3.04 -17.44
CA ALA A 71 8.44 3.08 -18.41
C ALA A 71 7.55 1.82 -18.32
N GLN A 72 8.14 0.64 -18.16
CA GLN A 72 7.41 -0.60 -18.01
C GLN A 72 6.64 -0.68 -16.67
N HIS A 73 7.25 -0.24 -15.56
CA HIS A 73 6.56 -0.18 -14.27
C HIS A 73 5.37 0.79 -14.30
N VAL A 74 5.49 1.92 -15.00
CA VAL A 74 4.36 2.83 -15.25
C VAL A 74 3.27 2.14 -16.07
N ALA A 75 3.63 1.43 -17.15
CA ALA A 75 2.65 0.72 -17.99
C ALA A 75 1.90 -0.37 -17.20
N TRP A 76 2.62 -1.17 -16.40
CA TRP A 76 2.02 -2.16 -15.51
C TRP A 76 1.13 -1.53 -14.45
N SER A 77 1.53 -0.38 -13.91
CA SER A 77 0.70 0.35 -12.95
C SER A 77 -0.61 0.82 -13.58
N GLN A 78 -0.57 1.35 -14.80
CA GLN A 78 -1.77 1.73 -15.55
C GLN A 78 -2.67 0.52 -15.87
N GLN A 79 -2.08 -0.62 -16.26
CA GLN A 79 -2.81 -1.87 -16.46
C GLN A 79 -3.52 -2.32 -15.18
N ALA A 80 -2.85 -2.23 -14.03
CA ALA A 80 -3.33 -2.76 -12.76
C ALA A 80 -4.29 -1.84 -11.99
N ASN A 81 -4.68 -0.69 -12.57
CA ASN A 81 -5.41 0.38 -11.86
C ASN A 81 -4.66 0.92 -10.64
N ILE A 82 -3.32 0.95 -10.68
CA ILE A 82 -2.49 1.57 -9.65
C ILE A 82 -2.40 3.08 -9.92
N ASP A 83 -2.69 3.88 -8.91
CA ASP A 83 -2.66 5.35 -8.98
C ASP A 83 -1.45 5.95 -8.25
N VAL A 84 -0.91 5.24 -7.25
CA VAL A 84 0.10 5.78 -6.33
C VAL A 84 1.24 4.80 -6.08
N TRP A 85 2.47 5.29 -6.17
CA TRP A 85 3.65 4.64 -5.60
C TRP A 85 4.02 5.26 -4.25
N ILE A 86 4.02 4.45 -3.20
CA ILE A 86 4.53 4.80 -1.87
C ILE A 86 5.98 4.32 -1.78
N THR A 87 6.91 5.19 -2.15
CA THR A 87 8.32 4.83 -2.40
C THR A 87 9.17 4.81 -1.14
N SER A 88 9.83 3.68 -0.84
CA SER A 88 10.79 3.55 0.27
C SER A 88 11.84 4.66 0.24
N TRP A 89 12.05 5.34 1.37
CA TRP A 89 12.97 6.47 1.50
C TRP A 89 13.85 6.33 2.75
N TRP A 90 15.18 6.25 2.53
CA TRP A 90 16.18 5.93 3.56
C TRP A 90 17.06 7.12 3.99
N GLY A 91 16.79 8.31 3.46
CA GLY A 91 17.61 9.50 3.71
C GLY A 91 18.09 10.18 2.42
N PRO A 92 18.56 11.43 2.50
CA PRO A 92 19.00 12.19 1.32
C PRO A 92 20.19 11.56 0.59
N ASP A 93 21.02 10.78 1.28
CA ASP A 93 22.22 10.17 0.68
C ASP A 93 21.97 8.74 0.14
N SER A 94 20.75 8.23 0.31
CA SER A 94 20.41 6.86 -0.08
C SER A 94 20.22 6.68 -1.59
N ASP A 95 20.42 5.46 -2.07
CA ASP A 95 20.18 5.06 -3.46
C ASP A 95 18.71 5.24 -3.82
N SER A 96 17.80 4.85 -2.93
CA SER A 96 16.36 5.05 -3.10
C SER A 96 15.97 6.52 -3.28
N ASN A 97 16.61 7.44 -2.54
CA ASN A 97 16.43 8.88 -2.75
C ASN A 97 16.89 9.33 -4.13
N ARG A 98 18.08 8.90 -4.59
CA ARG A 98 18.62 9.27 -5.90
C ARG A 98 17.74 8.74 -7.03
N THR A 99 17.39 7.46 -7.00
CA THR A 99 16.50 6.85 -7.99
C THR A 99 15.14 7.56 -8.04
N THR A 100 14.52 7.81 -6.88
CA THR A 100 13.22 8.49 -6.83
C THR A 100 13.28 9.91 -7.39
N LYS A 101 14.26 10.71 -6.96
CA LYS A 101 14.39 12.13 -7.32
C LYS A 101 14.87 12.32 -8.76
N ASP A 102 15.95 11.64 -9.13
CA ASP A 102 16.70 11.91 -10.35
C ASP A 102 16.24 11.05 -11.53
N VAL A 103 15.53 9.94 -11.29
CA VAL A 103 15.03 9.04 -12.35
C VAL A 103 13.51 9.07 -12.40
N ILE A 104 12.82 8.64 -11.34
CA ILE A 104 11.35 8.47 -11.37
C ILE A 104 10.65 9.81 -11.57
N LEU A 105 10.91 10.80 -10.71
CA LEU A 105 10.25 12.10 -10.82
C LEU A 105 10.73 12.95 -12.01
N ALA A 106 11.92 12.64 -12.54
CA ALA A 106 12.45 13.27 -13.74
C ALA A 106 11.93 12.60 -15.04
N SER A 107 11.38 11.38 -14.96
CA SER A 107 10.92 10.62 -16.11
C SER A 107 9.72 11.29 -16.80
N PRO A 108 9.82 11.62 -18.10
CA PRO A 108 8.69 12.17 -18.86
C PRO A 108 7.50 11.22 -18.93
N VAL A 109 7.74 9.91 -18.94
CA VAL A 109 6.68 8.89 -18.93
C VAL A 109 5.93 8.94 -17.60
N PHE A 110 6.65 9.01 -16.48
CA PHE A 110 6.02 9.13 -15.16
C PHE A 110 5.24 10.44 -15.02
N GLN A 111 5.82 11.58 -15.41
CA GLN A 111 5.16 12.89 -15.31
C GLN A 111 3.83 12.95 -16.07
N LYS A 112 3.74 12.27 -17.23
CA LYS A 112 2.55 12.26 -18.10
C LYS A 112 1.57 11.14 -17.80
N SER A 113 1.92 10.17 -16.94
CA SER A 113 1.12 8.96 -16.73
C SER A 113 -0.15 9.18 -15.90
N GLY A 114 -0.18 10.25 -15.12
CA GLY A 114 -1.20 10.49 -14.09
C GLY A 114 -0.90 9.78 -12.75
N LEU A 115 0.13 8.93 -12.69
CA LEU A 115 0.58 8.33 -11.44
C LEU A 115 1.06 9.40 -10.47
N GLN A 116 0.78 9.13 -9.19
CA GLN A 116 1.24 9.92 -8.08
C GLN A 116 2.32 9.17 -7.29
N LEU A 117 3.10 9.92 -6.53
CA LEU A 117 4.14 9.38 -5.66
C LEU A 117 4.05 10.03 -4.27
N ALA A 118 4.24 9.23 -3.22
CA ALA A 118 4.57 9.74 -1.89
C ALA A 118 5.72 8.92 -1.28
N LEU A 119 6.41 9.53 -0.32
CA LEU A 119 7.53 8.86 0.35
C LEU A 119 7.05 7.94 1.47
N PHE A 120 7.76 6.83 1.64
CA PHE A 120 7.66 5.92 2.77
C PHE A 120 8.89 6.06 3.65
N TYR A 121 8.74 6.75 4.77
CA TYR A 121 9.82 7.07 5.69
C TYR A 121 10.24 5.83 6.48
N GLU A 122 11.44 5.33 6.19
CA GLU A 122 12.03 4.12 6.79
C GLU A 122 12.54 4.41 8.20
N SER A 123 11.59 4.50 9.12
CA SER A 123 11.77 4.98 10.50
C SER A 123 12.81 4.19 11.29
N THR A 124 12.97 2.89 11.06
CA THR A 124 14.00 2.06 11.73
C THR A 124 15.41 2.49 11.37
N SER A 125 15.60 2.96 10.13
CA SER A 125 16.87 3.50 9.65
C SER A 125 17.07 4.93 10.14
N ARG A 126 16.04 5.78 9.97
CA ARG A 126 16.16 7.22 10.23
C ARG A 126 16.14 7.58 11.72
N LEU A 127 15.47 6.77 12.54
CA LEU A 127 15.29 7.00 13.99
C LEU A 127 16.03 5.98 14.86
N GLY A 128 16.78 5.06 14.24
CA GLY A 128 17.39 3.92 14.91
C GLY A 128 16.38 2.85 15.33
N LYS A 129 16.89 1.66 15.70
CA LYS A 129 16.06 0.49 16.07
C LYS A 129 15.17 0.72 17.29
N ALA A 130 15.55 1.66 18.16
CA ALA A 130 14.81 2.06 19.36
C ALA A 130 13.89 3.28 19.12
N PHE A 131 13.93 3.90 17.93
CA PHE A 131 13.11 5.07 17.55
C PHE A 131 13.37 6.31 18.41
N ASP A 132 14.56 6.43 18.98
CA ASP A 132 14.97 7.50 19.89
C ASP A 132 15.90 8.53 19.23
N ASP A 133 16.47 8.23 18.05
CA ASP A 133 17.25 9.19 17.28
C ASP A 133 16.33 10.13 16.46
N ILE A 134 15.89 11.20 17.10
CA ILE A 134 15.04 12.21 16.46
C ILE A 134 15.83 13.28 15.68
N SER A 135 17.16 13.19 15.62
CA SER A 135 18.02 14.26 15.09
C SER A 135 17.80 14.53 13.61
N ASN A 136 17.43 13.49 12.85
CA ASN A 136 17.22 13.56 11.41
C ASN A 136 15.86 14.15 11.01
N ILE A 137 14.85 14.12 11.89
CA ILE A 137 13.45 14.37 11.48
C ILE A 137 13.30 15.76 10.83
N ALA A 138 13.81 16.81 11.47
CA ALA A 138 13.62 18.17 10.98
C ALA A 138 14.37 18.43 9.66
N SER A 139 15.61 17.94 9.53
CA SER A 139 16.39 18.07 8.31
C SER A 139 15.81 17.23 7.17
N ASP A 140 15.32 16.03 7.46
CA ASP A 140 14.67 15.16 6.49
C ASP A 140 13.40 15.82 5.93
N ILE A 141 12.52 16.35 6.78
CA ILE A 141 11.31 17.05 6.32
C ILE A 141 11.64 18.31 5.52
N THR A 142 12.65 19.08 5.94
CA THR A 142 13.10 20.26 5.20
C THR A 142 13.63 19.88 3.81
N TYR A 143 14.40 18.80 3.73
CA TYR A 143 14.88 18.25 2.48
C TYR A 143 13.72 17.77 1.59
N MET A 144 12.73 17.07 2.16
CA MET A 144 11.57 16.59 1.40
C MET A 144 10.71 17.73 0.87
N ALA A 145 10.51 18.78 1.66
CA ALA A 145 9.79 19.98 1.27
C ALA A 145 10.40 20.65 0.03
N LYS A 146 11.74 20.72 -0.01
CA LYS A 146 12.48 21.30 -1.13
C LYS A 146 12.44 20.40 -2.37
N THR A 147 12.54 19.09 -2.17
CA THR A 147 12.85 18.13 -3.22
C THR A 147 11.61 17.49 -3.85
N TYR A 148 10.65 17.10 -3.01
CA TYR A 148 9.53 16.24 -3.41
C TYR A 148 8.19 16.96 -3.35
N PHE A 149 7.91 17.65 -2.24
CA PHE A 149 6.54 18.13 -1.98
C PHE A 149 6.06 19.18 -2.97
N LYS A 150 6.92 19.82 -3.76
CA LYS A 150 6.50 20.77 -4.81
C LYS A 150 6.18 20.10 -6.15
N ASN A 151 6.51 18.82 -6.32
CA ASN A 151 6.24 18.10 -7.56
C ASN A 151 4.72 17.92 -7.76
N THR A 152 4.26 18.08 -9.00
CA THR A 152 2.84 17.98 -9.38
C THR A 152 2.30 16.56 -9.29
N ASN A 153 3.16 15.56 -9.50
CA ASN A 153 2.84 14.15 -9.30
C ASN A 153 3.00 13.72 -7.83
N TYR A 154 3.35 14.61 -6.90
CA TYR A 154 3.40 14.24 -5.48
C TYR A 154 1.97 14.11 -4.91
N LEU A 155 1.66 12.96 -4.30
CA LEU A 155 0.35 12.66 -3.74
C LEU A 155 -0.01 13.68 -2.67
N ARG A 156 -1.23 14.20 -2.78
CA ARG A 156 -1.85 15.05 -1.78
C ARG A 156 -3.24 14.56 -1.44
N ILE A 157 -3.57 14.58 -0.15
CA ILE A 157 -4.93 14.37 0.36
C ILE A 157 -5.31 15.64 1.11
N ASP A 158 -6.47 16.21 0.78
CA ASP A 158 -6.92 17.52 1.28
C ASP A 158 -5.90 18.65 1.09
N GLY A 159 -5.18 18.61 -0.03
CA GLY A 159 -4.13 19.58 -0.38
C GLY A 159 -2.80 19.40 0.37
N LYS A 160 -2.74 18.52 1.37
CA LYS A 160 -1.53 18.25 2.16
C LYS A 160 -0.66 17.18 1.47
N PRO A 161 0.66 17.36 1.33
CA PRO A 161 1.53 16.30 0.84
C PRO A 161 1.49 15.10 1.80
N VAL A 162 1.36 13.90 1.25
CA VAL A 162 1.33 12.66 2.04
C VAL A 162 2.75 12.22 2.39
N LEU A 163 2.98 11.85 3.65
CA LEU A 163 4.18 11.14 4.10
C LEU A 163 3.72 9.85 4.79
N ALA A 164 4.00 8.71 4.18
CA ALA A 164 3.79 7.42 4.80
C ALA A 164 4.95 7.15 5.78
N VAL A 165 4.65 6.63 6.97
CA VAL A 165 5.65 6.40 8.01
C VAL A 165 5.63 4.94 8.44
N TYR A 166 6.74 4.24 8.19
CA TYR A 166 6.89 2.84 8.58
C TYR A 166 6.86 2.71 10.11
N LEU A 167 6.20 1.68 10.66
CA LEU A 167 6.18 1.34 12.08
C LEU A 167 5.79 2.48 13.06
N THR A 168 4.81 3.33 12.75
CA THR A 168 4.32 4.31 13.75
C THR A 168 3.81 3.67 15.05
N ARG A 169 3.29 2.43 14.98
CA ARG A 169 2.97 1.62 16.18
C ARG A 169 4.19 1.39 17.08
N SER A 170 5.37 1.26 16.50
CA SER A 170 6.63 1.09 17.25
C SER A 170 7.13 2.40 17.83
N ILE A 171 6.99 3.51 17.07
CA ILE A 171 7.29 4.86 17.59
C ILE A 171 6.41 5.13 18.82
N GLU A 172 5.12 4.79 18.78
CA GLU A 172 4.23 4.91 19.94
C GLU A 172 4.65 3.99 21.11
N ALA A 173 4.96 2.73 20.82
CA ALA A 173 5.21 1.74 21.87
C ALA A 173 6.58 1.89 22.55
N ARG A 174 7.59 2.39 21.82
CA ARG A 174 8.99 2.41 22.25
C ARG A 174 9.58 3.82 22.40
N SER A 175 8.89 4.83 21.89
CA SER A 175 9.34 6.22 21.89
C SER A 175 8.14 7.16 22.12
N ASP A 176 8.11 8.32 21.48
CA ASP A 176 7.07 9.33 21.63
C ASP A 176 6.52 9.76 20.26
N ILE A 177 5.36 9.21 19.89
CA ILE A 177 4.65 9.57 18.65
C ILE A 177 4.19 11.04 18.65
N ASN A 178 3.88 11.63 19.82
CA ASN A 178 3.50 13.03 19.90
C ASN A 178 4.71 13.90 19.55
N ARG A 179 5.88 13.59 20.11
CA ARG A 179 7.12 14.32 19.82
C ARG A 179 7.53 14.17 18.36
N PHE A 180 7.51 12.94 17.83
CA PHE A 180 7.80 12.68 16.41
C PHE A 180 6.92 13.53 15.49
N THR A 181 5.59 13.42 15.63
CA THR A 181 4.65 14.14 14.76
C THR A 181 4.72 15.66 14.93
N SER A 182 5.02 16.15 16.15
CA SER A 182 5.22 17.58 16.40
C SER A 182 6.44 18.13 15.67
N ILE A 183 7.57 17.42 15.70
CA ILE A 183 8.79 17.83 14.98
C ILE A 183 8.53 17.83 13.46
N VAL A 184 7.85 16.81 12.94
CA VAL A 184 7.49 16.73 11.51
C VAL A 184 6.66 17.94 11.10
N ARG A 185 5.57 18.23 11.80
CA ARG A 185 4.68 19.36 11.47
C ARG A 185 5.39 20.71 11.63
N GLN A 186 6.19 20.90 12.69
CA GLN A 186 6.97 22.13 12.87
C GLN A 186 7.99 22.35 11.76
N ALA A 187 8.72 21.30 11.37
CA ALA A 187 9.68 21.37 10.27
C ALA A 187 8.99 21.68 8.93
N ALA A 188 7.82 21.09 8.68
CA ALA A 188 7.01 21.39 7.49
C ALA A 188 6.56 22.85 7.44
N LEU A 189 6.07 23.38 8.56
CA LEU A 189 5.70 24.79 8.70
C LEU A 189 6.89 25.70 8.44
N HIS A 190 8.04 25.44 9.06
CA HIS A 190 9.26 26.23 8.84
C HIS A 190 9.78 26.16 7.39
N ALA A 191 9.58 25.03 6.72
CA ALA A 191 9.94 24.85 5.31
C ALA A 191 8.91 25.47 4.33
N GLY A 192 7.84 26.09 4.83
CA GLY A 192 6.81 26.75 4.02
C GLY A 192 5.84 25.78 3.34
N VAL A 193 5.73 24.54 3.83
CA VAL A 193 4.80 23.52 3.31
C VAL A 193 3.39 23.73 3.87
N GLY A 194 3.29 24.17 5.12
CA GLY A 194 2.04 24.14 5.88
C GLY A 194 1.87 22.81 6.60
N GLU A 195 0.72 22.16 6.39
CA GLU A 195 0.39 20.85 6.97
C GLU A 195 0.89 19.69 6.10
N ILE A 196 1.23 18.57 6.73
CA ILE A 196 1.57 17.29 6.08
C ILE A 196 0.52 16.26 6.49
N TYR A 197 0.10 15.42 5.54
CA TYR A 197 -0.78 14.28 5.81
C TYR A 197 0.04 13.07 6.23
N LEU A 198 -0.02 12.69 7.51
CA LEU A 198 0.73 11.55 8.04
C LEU A 198 -0.08 10.26 7.94
N LEU A 199 0.33 9.37 7.01
CA LEU A 199 -0.19 8.01 6.87
C LEU A 199 0.69 7.05 7.68
N GLY A 200 0.22 6.63 8.86
CA GLY A 200 1.01 5.79 9.76
C GLY A 200 0.75 4.29 9.56
N ASP A 201 1.82 3.50 9.44
CA ASP A 201 1.76 2.05 9.63
C ASP A 201 1.51 1.74 11.12
N HIS A 202 0.24 1.58 11.47
CA HIS A 202 -0.25 1.59 12.85
C HIS A 202 -1.26 0.47 13.16
N ALA A 203 -2.08 0.07 12.19
CA ALA A 203 -3.23 -0.82 12.34
C ALA A 203 -2.84 -2.31 12.36
N PHE A 204 -1.87 -2.67 13.20
CA PHE A 204 -1.31 -4.02 13.29
C PHE A 204 -2.12 -4.90 14.24
N GLY A 205 -2.42 -6.14 13.82
CA GLY A 205 -3.19 -7.10 14.59
C GLY A 205 -4.59 -6.57 14.97
N LYS A 206 -5.05 -6.88 16.19
CA LYS A 206 -6.36 -6.42 16.69
C LYS A 206 -6.21 -5.14 17.54
N PRO A 207 -7.04 -4.10 17.33
CA PRO A 207 -7.06 -2.95 18.24
C PRO A 207 -7.57 -3.37 19.63
N PRO A 208 -7.22 -2.63 20.69
CA PRO A 208 -7.80 -2.87 22.00
C PRO A 208 -9.33 -2.63 21.96
N ALA A 209 -10.09 -3.44 22.69
CA ALA A 209 -11.54 -3.27 22.79
C ALA A 209 -11.90 -1.92 23.44
N LYS A 210 -13.08 -1.36 23.12
CA LYS A 210 -13.57 -0.09 23.71
C LYS A 210 -13.61 -0.12 25.25
N SER A 211 -13.83 -1.29 25.84
CA SER A 211 -13.82 -1.50 27.30
C SER A 211 -12.42 -1.57 27.92
N SER A 212 -11.36 -1.64 27.11
CA SER A 212 -9.98 -1.74 27.60
C SER A 212 -9.51 -0.40 28.18
N PRO A 213 -8.80 -0.38 29.31
CA PRO A 213 -8.15 0.82 29.83
C PRO A 213 -7.15 1.45 28.83
N SER A 214 -6.64 0.68 27.88
CA SER A 214 -5.71 1.15 26.86
C SER A 214 -6.39 1.88 25.69
N TYR A 215 -7.73 1.79 25.55
CA TYR A 215 -8.47 2.34 24.41
C TYR A 215 -8.28 3.86 24.29
N SER A 216 -8.51 4.60 25.38
CA SER A 216 -8.40 6.06 25.39
C SER A 216 -6.97 6.54 25.09
N LYS A 217 -5.96 5.81 25.58
CA LYS A 217 -4.55 6.10 25.26
C LYS A 217 -4.29 5.92 23.77
N LYS A 218 -4.74 4.79 23.20
CA LYS A 218 -4.58 4.51 21.76
C LYS A 218 -5.29 5.56 20.91
N ILE A 219 -6.54 5.92 21.22
CA ILE A 219 -7.27 6.99 20.53
C ILE A 219 -6.51 8.33 20.55
N ASN A 220 -5.95 8.71 21.69
CA ASN A 220 -5.18 9.96 21.81
C ASN A 220 -3.90 9.94 20.97
N ASN A 221 -3.26 8.79 20.84
CA ASN A 221 -2.08 8.61 20.00
C ASN A 221 -2.46 8.59 18.51
N LEU A 222 -3.57 7.97 18.14
CA LEU A 222 -4.10 7.98 16.78
C LEU A 222 -4.33 9.40 16.27
N ARG A 223 -4.88 10.30 17.10
CA ARG A 223 -5.10 11.73 16.78
C ARG A 223 -3.86 12.50 16.37
N ARG A 224 -2.66 11.92 16.48
CA ARG A 224 -1.41 12.52 15.98
C ARG A 224 -1.19 12.28 14.50
N LEU A 225 -1.89 11.32 13.91
CA LEU A 225 -1.82 10.94 12.51
C LEU A 225 -3.06 11.46 11.76
N ASP A 226 -2.96 11.59 10.44
CA ASP A 226 -4.09 11.95 9.58
C ASP A 226 -4.79 10.68 9.06
N ALA A 227 -4.03 9.61 8.86
CA ALA A 227 -4.56 8.28 8.58
C ALA A 227 -3.71 7.16 9.18
N ILE A 228 -4.31 5.97 9.30
CA ILE A 228 -3.61 4.74 9.62
C ILE A 228 -3.81 3.67 8.55
N THR A 229 -2.79 2.84 8.37
CA THR A 229 -2.81 1.63 7.54
C THR A 229 -2.08 0.49 8.24
N ASN A 230 -2.06 -0.68 7.59
CA ASN A 230 -1.34 -1.86 8.04
C ASN A 230 -0.36 -2.32 6.95
N TYR A 231 0.92 -1.99 7.08
CA TYR A 231 1.92 -2.48 6.12
C TYR A 231 2.12 -4.00 6.24
N ASP A 232 2.19 -4.51 7.48
CA ASP A 232 2.51 -5.90 7.81
C ASP A 232 1.23 -6.76 7.85
N VAL A 233 0.72 -7.05 6.65
CA VAL A 233 -0.46 -7.90 6.44
C VAL A 233 -0.19 -9.34 6.89
N TYR A 234 0.98 -9.90 6.52
CA TYR A 234 1.42 -11.24 6.92
C TYR A 234 1.41 -11.40 8.45
N GLY A 235 2.09 -10.50 9.18
CA GLY A 235 2.17 -10.54 10.63
C GLY A 235 0.82 -10.30 11.32
N SER A 236 -0.08 -9.52 10.70
CA SER A 236 -1.42 -9.24 11.25
C SER A 236 -2.44 -10.34 10.96
N MET A 237 -2.28 -11.09 9.87
CA MET A 237 -3.21 -12.17 9.50
C MET A 237 -3.06 -13.38 10.44
N HIS A 238 -1.85 -13.61 10.97
CA HIS A 238 -1.56 -14.73 11.88
C HIS A 238 -1.99 -16.09 11.32
N ALA A 239 -1.80 -16.30 10.01
CA ALA A 239 -2.05 -17.59 9.37
C ALA A 239 -1.24 -18.70 10.06
N LYS A 240 -1.90 -19.78 10.44
CA LYS A 240 -1.26 -20.86 11.22
C LYS A 240 -0.48 -21.86 10.38
N GLY A 241 -0.84 -21.98 9.11
CA GLY A 241 -0.23 -22.92 8.17
C GLY A 241 0.38 -22.19 6.98
N LYS A 242 0.92 -22.99 6.05
CA LYS A 242 1.47 -22.45 4.80
C LYS A 242 0.42 -21.82 3.88
N HIS A 243 -0.87 -22.14 4.06
CA HIS A 243 -1.99 -21.47 3.41
C HIS A 243 -2.80 -20.74 4.48
N ALA A 244 -3.13 -19.47 4.22
CA ALA A 244 -4.18 -18.81 4.97
C ALA A 244 -5.54 -19.39 4.58
N THR A 245 -6.40 -19.57 5.57
CA THR A 245 -7.77 -20.02 5.36
C THR A 245 -8.71 -18.85 5.07
N GLN A 246 -9.86 -19.12 4.44
CA GLN A 246 -10.90 -18.11 4.25
C GLN A 246 -11.36 -17.47 5.59
N ALA A 247 -11.34 -18.26 6.68
CA ALA A 247 -11.66 -17.79 8.02
C ALA A 247 -10.59 -16.84 8.60
N GLU A 248 -9.31 -17.09 8.33
CA GLU A 248 -8.22 -16.20 8.73
C GLU A 248 -8.24 -14.90 7.94
N VAL A 249 -8.55 -14.94 6.63
CA VAL A 249 -8.79 -13.73 5.83
C VAL A 249 -9.96 -12.92 6.40
N ALA A 250 -11.08 -13.57 6.73
CA ALA A 250 -12.23 -12.89 7.34
C ALA A 250 -11.89 -12.30 8.72
N ALA A 251 -11.11 -13.01 9.54
CA ALA A 251 -10.66 -12.53 10.84
C ALA A 251 -9.72 -11.33 10.73
N TYR A 252 -8.83 -11.33 9.73
CA TYR A 252 -7.98 -10.18 9.40
C TYR A 252 -8.84 -8.97 9.00
N THR A 253 -9.75 -9.13 8.04
CA THR A 253 -10.66 -8.06 7.59
C THR A 253 -11.47 -7.50 8.76
N GLN A 254 -11.99 -8.36 9.63
CA GLN A 254 -12.74 -7.91 10.81
C GLN A 254 -11.86 -7.10 11.79
N ALA A 255 -10.59 -7.48 11.95
CA ALA A 255 -9.65 -6.69 12.75
C ALA A 255 -9.38 -5.32 12.12
N GLN A 256 -9.27 -5.25 10.78
CA GLN A 256 -9.11 -4.00 10.04
C GLN A 256 -10.36 -3.10 10.13
N GLU A 257 -11.57 -3.66 10.07
CA GLU A 257 -12.82 -2.91 10.30
C GLU A 257 -12.90 -2.36 11.73
N ASN A 258 -12.41 -3.12 12.72
CA ASN A 258 -12.31 -2.62 14.09
C ASN A 258 -11.31 -1.47 14.21
N TRP A 259 -10.18 -1.54 13.49
CA TRP A 259 -9.22 -0.43 13.41
C TRP A 259 -9.83 0.80 12.74
N ARG A 260 -10.58 0.61 11.65
CA ARG A 260 -11.34 1.67 10.98
C ARG A 260 -12.32 2.35 11.94
N THR A 261 -13.10 1.58 12.69
CA THR A 261 -14.03 2.10 13.71
C THR A 261 -13.28 2.92 14.77
N MET A 262 -12.13 2.43 15.25
CA MET A 262 -11.32 3.15 16.22
C MET A 262 -10.72 4.44 15.63
N ALA A 263 -10.28 4.43 14.37
CA ALA A 263 -9.79 5.60 13.67
C ALA A 263 -10.90 6.66 13.53
N GLN A 264 -12.12 6.25 13.20
CA GLN A 264 -13.29 7.13 13.15
C GLN A 264 -13.60 7.77 14.52
N ASP A 265 -13.56 7.01 15.62
CA ASP A 265 -13.69 7.54 16.98
C ASP A 265 -12.59 8.58 17.30
N ALA A 266 -11.41 8.44 16.69
CA ALA A 266 -10.29 9.37 16.79
C ALA A 266 -10.37 10.54 15.80
N LYS A 267 -11.31 10.54 14.83
CA LYS A 267 -11.35 11.45 13.67
C LYS A 267 -10.09 11.36 12.79
N VAL A 268 -9.62 10.14 12.58
CA VAL A 268 -8.46 9.77 11.77
C VAL A 268 -8.96 8.87 10.65
N ALA A 269 -8.44 9.04 9.43
CA ALA A 269 -8.87 8.21 8.31
C ALA A 269 -8.23 6.81 8.36
N PHE A 270 -8.83 5.87 7.64
CA PHE A 270 -8.35 4.49 7.56
C PHE A 270 -8.05 4.08 6.11
N VAL A 271 -6.92 3.40 5.91
CA VAL A 271 -6.48 2.90 4.61
C VAL A 271 -6.27 1.38 4.71
N PRO A 272 -7.16 0.54 4.15
CA PRO A 272 -6.98 -0.91 4.14
C PRO A 272 -5.75 -1.30 3.33
N CYS A 273 -5.15 -2.44 3.68
CA CYS A 273 -3.98 -2.97 3.01
C CYS A 273 -4.08 -4.47 2.80
N VAL A 274 -3.58 -4.96 1.66
CA VAL A 274 -3.56 -6.36 1.25
C VAL A 274 -2.17 -6.78 0.80
N SER A 275 -1.88 -8.08 0.78
CA SER A 275 -0.60 -8.63 0.30
C SER A 275 -0.81 -9.99 -0.37
N PRO A 276 -0.10 -10.33 -1.46
CA PRO A 276 -0.37 -11.56 -2.21
C PRO A 276 0.11 -12.83 -1.50
N GLY A 277 1.08 -12.73 -0.60
CA GLY A 277 1.75 -13.83 0.10
C GLY A 277 3.00 -13.29 0.79
N PHE A 278 3.83 -14.17 1.37
CA PHE A 278 5.06 -13.74 2.06
C PHE A 278 6.08 -14.88 2.14
N ASN A 279 7.35 -14.58 1.85
CA ASN A 279 8.48 -15.42 2.19
C ASN A 279 9.79 -14.63 2.11
N ASP A 280 10.41 -14.35 3.26
CA ASP A 280 11.66 -13.59 3.35
C ASP A 280 12.93 -14.44 3.49
N ARG A 281 12.82 -15.75 3.30
CA ARG A 281 13.90 -16.71 3.62
C ARG A 281 15.10 -16.58 2.69
N GLY A 282 14.93 -15.98 1.51
CA GLY A 282 16.03 -15.63 0.61
C GLY A 282 17.02 -14.61 1.18
N VAL A 283 16.56 -13.72 2.08
CA VAL A 283 17.40 -12.72 2.77
C VAL A 283 17.57 -13.04 4.26
N ARG A 284 16.58 -13.68 4.90
CA ARG A 284 16.49 -13.89 6.35
C ARG A 284 16.29 -15.35 6.73
N LEU A 285 17.02 -16.27 6.08
CA LEU A 285 16.90 -17.72 6.33
C LEU A 285 16.93 -18.11 7.83
N ARG A 286 17.82 -17.50 8.62
CA ARG A 286 17.98 -17.78 10.06
C ARG A 286 16.85 -17.24 10.94
N ALA A 287 16.10 -16.22 10.49
CA ALA A 287 14.93 -15.73 11.22
C ALA A 287 13.80 -16.78 11.21
N ASN A 288 13.82 -17.66 10.21
CA ASN A 288 12.94 -18.80 10.08
C ASN A 288 11.45 -18.43 10.13
N HIS A 289 11.07 -17.30 9.54
CA HIS A 289 9.66 -16.96 9.36
C HIS A 289 8.99 -17.99 8.45
N SER A 290 7.74 -18.32 8.78
CA SER A 290 6.93 -19.24 7.99
C SER A 290 6.57 -18.63 6.63
N ALA A 291 6.76 -19.38 5.56
CA ALA A 291 6.27 -19.02 4.25
C ALA A 291 4.73 -19.03 4.23
N LEU A 292 4.15 -17.99 3.64
CA LEU A 292 2.72 -17.89 3.35
C LEU A 292 2.50 -17.97 1.84
N SER A 293 1.85 -19.05 1.43
CA SER A 293 1.44 -19.30 0.05
C SER A 293 0.55 -18.19 -0.47
N ARG A 294 0.63 -17.97 -1.79
CA ARG A 294 -0.24 -17.04 -2.50
C ARG A 294 -1.61 -17.66 -2.86
N LYS A 295 -1.81 -18.93 -2.50
CA LYS A 295 -3.07 -19.69 -2.63
C LYS A 295 -3.81 -19.71 -1.29
N LEU A 296 -5.14 -19.60 -1.35
CA LEU A 296 -6.02 -19.70 -0.19
C LEU A 296 -6.31 -21.17 0.13
N ASP A 297 -6.46 -21.54 1.40
CA ASP A 297 -6.90 -22.83 1.91
C ASP A 297 -6.00 -24.06 1.58
N SER A 298 -5.58 -24.28 0.33
CA SER A 298 -4.84 -25.48 -0.10
C SER A 298 -3.98 -25.28 -1.35
N ASP A 299 -3.11 -26.25 -1.66
CA ASP A 299 -2.29 -26.25 -2.88
C ASP A 299 -3.13 -26.39 -4.17
N GLU A 300 -4.34 -26.98 -4.06
CA GLU A 300 -5.30 -27.19 -5.17
C GLU A 300 -6.08 -25.92 -5.53
N SER A 301 -5.97 -24.87 -4.72
CA SER A 301 -6.67 -23.62 -4.97
C SER A 301 -5.98 -22.81 -6.07
N GLU A 302 -6.78 -21.99 -6.76
CA GLU A 302 -6.31 -21.19 -7.90
C GLU A 302 -5.14 -20.27 -7.51
N PRO A 303 -4.14 -20.09 -8.38
CA PRO A 303 -3.08 -19.10 -8.19
C PRO A 303 -3.65 -17.71 -7.88
N GLY A 304 -3.10 -17.06 -6.84
CA GLY A 304 -3.54 -15.72 -6.43
C GLY A 304 -4.88 -15.66 -5.67
N SER A 305 -5.52 -16.80 -5.39
CA SER A 305 -6.79 -16.85 -4.65
C SER A 305 -6.75 -16.16 -3.27
N LEU A 306 -5.61 -16.18 -2.57
CA LEU A 306 -5.45 -15.45 -1.30
C LEU A 306 -5.52 -13.94 -1.52
N PHE A 307 -4.83 -13.43 -2.54
CA PHE A 307 -4.82 -12.01 -2.88
C PHE A 307 -6.21 -11.53 -3.29
N GLN A 308 -6.88 -12.30 -4.16
CA GLN A 308 -8.23 -12.00 -4.63
C GLN A 308 -9.25 -11.98 -3.47
N ALA A 309 -9.17 -12.94 -2.54
CA ALA A 309 -10.04 -12.99 -1.37
C ALA A 309 -9.85 -11.76 -0.46
N GLN A 310 -8.61 -11.34 -0.23
CA GLN A 310 -8.29 -10.14 0.54
C GLN A 310 -8.79 -8.86 -0.15
N LEU A 311 -8.58 -8.73 -1.46
CA LEU A 311 -9.05 -7.58 -2.25
C LEU A 311 -10.56 -7.42 -2.10
N ARG A 312 -11.33 -8.48 -2.42
CA ARG A 312 -12.81 -8.48 -2.36
C ARG A 312 -13.37 -7.94 -1.05
N GLN A 313 -12.74 -8.28 0.08
CA GLN A 313 -13.17 -7.83 1.39
C GLN A 313 -12.67 -6.42 1.71
N SER A 314 -11.43 -6.10 1.34
CA SER A 314 -10.79 -4.82 1.67
C SER A 314 -11.32 -3.64 0.87
N VAL A 315 -11.84 -3.86 -0.36
CA VAL A 315 -12.43 -2.77 -1.16
C VAL A 315 -13.64 -2.13 -0.44
N ALA A 316 -14.37 -2.90 0.38
CA ALA A 316 -15.49 -2.39 1.16
C ALA A 316 -15.05 -1.49 2.34
N LEU A 317 -13.76 -1.52 2.70
CA LEU A 317 -13.21 -0.80 3.85
C LEU A 317 -12.60 0.55 3.50
N VAL A 318 -12.53 0.90 2.21
CA VAL A 318 -11.93 2.17 1.78
C VAL A 318 -12.67 3.38 2.39
N ASP A 319 -11.91 4.40 2.75
CA ASP A 319 -12.39 5.57 3.48
C ASP A 319 -12.32 6.81 2.59
N ASP A 320 -13.43 7.55 2.48
CA ASP A 320 -13.49 8.78 1.70
C ASP A 320 -12.55 9.87 2.28
N ALA A 321 -12.31 9.85 3.60
CA ALA A 321 -11.37 10.75 4.27
C ALA A 321 -9.89 10.45 3.96
N ALA A 322 -9.60 9.30 3.36
CA ALA A 322 -8.30 8.93 2.83
C ALA A 322 -8.31 8.81 1.30
N ASP A 323 -9.16 9.59 0.62
CA ASP A 323 -9.26 9.60 -0.84
C ASP A 323 -9.59 8.21 -1.44
N ARG A 324 -10.26 7.36 -0.65
CA ARG A 324 -10.58 5.96 -0.97
C ARG A 324 -9.35 5.13 -1.32
N LEU A 325 -8.23 5.43 -0.70
CA LEU A 325 -6.96 4.72 -0.89
C LEU A 325 -7.07 3.28 -0.36
N LEU A 326 -6.64 2.31 -1.18
CA LEU A 326 -6.35 0.93 -0.80
C LEU A 326 -4.87 0.66 -1.08
N MET A 327 -4.14 0.13 -0.10
CA MET A 327 -2.72 -0.17 -0.23
C MET A 327 -2.47 -1.64 -0.57
N VAL A 328 -1.42 -1.90 -1.34
CA VAL A 328 -0.88 -3.24 -1.58
C VAL A 328 0.58 -3.27 -1.11
N THR A 329 0.88 -4.22 -0.23
CA THR A 329 2.25 -4.64 0.11
C THR A 329 2.58 -5.87 -0.73
N SER A 330 3.28 -5.74 -1.87
CA SER A 330 3.94 -4.55 -2.45
C SER A 330 3.95 -4.62 -3.98
N PHE A 331 4.42 -3.57 -4.66
CA PHE A 331 4.73 -3.65 -6.09
C PHE A 331 5.90 -4.60 -6.34
N ASN A 332 7.08 -4.31 -5.79
CA ASN A 332 8.34 -4.97 -6.13
C ASN A 332 9.25 -5.30 -4.91
N GLU A 333 8.70 -5.65 -3.74
CA GLU A 333 9.55 -6.12 -2.62
C GLU A 333 9.91 -7.60 -2.73
N TRP A 334 10.92 -7.86 -3.56
CA TRP A 334 11.42 -9.20 -3.86
C TRP A 334 12.01 -9.90 -2.64
N HIS A 335 12.65 -9.19 -1.70
CA HIS A 335 13.25 -9.86 -0.55
C HIS A 335 12.22 -10.56 0.33
N GLU A 336 10.98 -10.08 0.37
CA GLU A 336 9.88 -10.63 1.20
C GLU A 336 8.88 -11.46 0.39
N ASP A 337 9.12 -11.66 -0.89
CA ASP A 337 8.21 -12.27 -1.87
C ASP A 337 6.77 -11.71 -1.80
N THR A 338 6.62 -10.41 -1.54
CA THR A 338 5.31 -9.74 -1.45
C THR A 338 4.93 -8.98 -2.74
N GLN A 339 5.81 -8.96 -3.74
CA GLN A 339 5.65 -8.29 -5.01
C GLN A 339 4.43 -8.80 -5.80
N ILE A 340 3.73 -7.88 -6.46
CA ILE A 340 2.77 -8.14 -7.54
C ILE A 340 3.38 -7.88 -8.93
N GLU A 341 4.60 -7.34 -8.97
CA GLU A 341 5.40 -7.21 -10.19
C GLU A 341 5.51 -8.56 -10.91
N PRO A 342 5.33 -8.58 -12.25
CA PRO A 342 5.39 -9.82 -13.02
C PRO A 342 6.65 -10.66 -12.80
N VAL A 343 6.42 -11.96 -12.64
CA VAL A 343 7.46 -13.01 -12.64
C VAL A 343 7.37 -13.75 -13.97
N ALA A 344 8.51 -14.02 -14.62
CA ALA A 344 8.54 -14.77 -15.88
C ALA A 344 7.81 -16.12 -15.75
N GLU A 345 7.06 -16.51 -16.78
CA GLU A 345 6.30 -17.78 -16.79
C GLU A 345 7.21 -18.96 -16.44
N GLN A 346 6.79 -19.74 -15.43
CA GLN A 346 7.56 -20.89 -14.98
C GLN A 346 6.62 -21.88 -14.28
N ALA A 347 6.74 -23.16 -14.62
CA ALA A 347 6.01 -24.22 -13.95
C ALA A 347 6.24 -24.19 -12.42
N MET A 348 5.21 -24.60 -11.69
CA MET A 348 5.26 -24.67 -10.23
C MET A 348 6.42 -25.56 -9.75
N THR A 349 7.16 -25.09 -8.76
CA THR A 349 8.17 -25.86 -8.04
C THR A 349 8.05 -25.67 -6.54
N VAL A 350 8.27 -26.75 -5.80
CA VAL A 350 8.54 -26.71 -4.34
C VAL A 350 10.03 -26.86 -4.04
N ARG A 351 10.83 -27.13 -5.08
CA ARG A 351 12.27 -27.38 -4.95
C ARG A 351 13.02 -26.06 -4.85
N ASP A 352 14.06 -26.08 -4.03
CA ASP A 352 15.02 -25.02 -3.87
C ASP A 352 16.44 -25.60 -3.80
N GLY A 353 17.42 -24.71 -3.66
CA GLY A 353 18.83 -25.06 -3.60
C GLY A 353 19.28 -25.80 -2.34
N SER A 354 18.38 -26.28 -1.47
CA SER A 354 18.75 -26.86 -0.16
C SER A 354 18.91 -28.39 -0.14
N ASP A 355 19.37 -28.99 -1.24
CA ASP A 355 19.64 -30.44 -1.36
C ASP A 355 18.47 -31.33 -0.88
N GLY A 356 17.24 -30.87 -1.17
CA GLY A 356 15.99 -31.58 -0.87
C GLY A 356 15.33 -31.24 0.48
N SER A 357 15.96 -30.45 1.35
CA SER A 357 15.37 -30.09 2.66
C SER A 357 14.28 -29.02 2.60
N GLN A 358 14.13 -28.32 1.47
CA GLN A 358 13.15 -27.24 1.28
C GLN A 358 13.32 -26.09 2.30
N ASP A 359 14.57 -25.75 2.60
CA ASP A 359 14.91 -24.74 3.60
C ASP A 359 14.38 -23.36 3.21
N TYR A 360 14.19 -23.08 1.93
CA TYR A 360 13.71 -21.79 1.44
C TYR A 360 12.20 -21.81 1.17
N THR A 361 11.67 -22.87 0.55
CA THR A 361 10.23 -22.93 0.21
C THR A 361 9.35 -23.34 1.38
N GLN A 362 9.89 -24.11 2.33
CA GLN A 362 9.13 -24.77 3.39
C GLN A 362 7.91 -25.56 2.87
N GLY A 363 8.03 -26.14 1.66
CA GLY A 363 6.97 -26.90 1.02
C GLY A 363 5.83 -26.07 0.44
N VAL A 364 5.98 -24.75 0.34
CA VAL A 364 5.10 -23.90 -0.48
C VAL A 364 5.50 -24.04 -1.95
N GLY A 365 4.50 -24.20 -2.82
CA GLY A 365 4.70 -24.18 -4.27
C GLY A 365 4.83 -22.75 -4.81
N TYR A 366 5.80 -22.55 -5.69
CA TYR A 366 6.06 -21.27 -6.36
C TYR A 366 5.98 -21.45 -7.87
N GLU A 367 5.18 -20.60 -8.52
CA GLU A 367 5.05 -20.54 -9.97
C GLU A 367 5.36 -19.12 -10.48
N GLY A 368 5.82 -19.07 -11.72
CA GLY A 368 5.89 -17.83 -12.48
C GLY A 368 4.50 -17.44 -12.95
N TYR A 369 4.10 -16.21 -12.70
CA TYR A 369 2.69 -15.80 -12.78
C TYR A 369 2.41 -14.67 -13.76
N GLU A 370 3.41 -14.26 -14.55
CA GLU A 370 3.30 -13.18 -15.54
C GLU A 370 2.54 -11.97 -14.97
N THR A 371 1.44 -11.52 -15.58
CA THR A 371 0.66 -10.37 -15.11
C THR A 371 -0.48 -10.70 -14.15
N LEU A 372 -0.63 -11.96 -13.71
CA LEU A 372 -1.80 -12.42 -12.95
C LEU A 372 -2.18 -11.49 -11.78
N TYR A 373 -1.21 -11.08 -10.94
CA TYR A 373 -1.51 -10.24 -9.78
C TYR A 373 -1.87 -8.80 -10.14
N LEU A 374 -1.37 -8.29 -11.28
CA LEU A 374 -1.78 -7.00 -11.83
C LEU A 374 -3.22 -7.06 -12.34
N ASP A 375 -3.58 -8.15 -13.03
CA ASP A 375 -4.93 -8.35 -13.57
C ASP A 375 -5.95 -8.56 -12.43
N LEU A 376 -5.62 -9.37 -11.42
CA LEU A 376 -6.47 -9.53 -10.23
C LEU A 376 -6.71 -8.21 -9.49
N LEU A 377 -5.67 -7.36 -9.38
CA LEU A 377 -5.80 -6.05 -8.74
C LEU A 377 -6.74 -5.13 -9.53
N ARG A 378 -6.57 -5.07 -10.86
CA ARG A 378 -7.45 -4.30 -11.75
C ARG A 378 -8.89 -4.77 -11.61
N ASP A 379 -9.14 -6.07 -11.76
CA ASP A 379 -10.49 -6.62 -11.85
C ASP A 379 -11.28 -6.39 -10.56
N GLU A 380 -10.64 -6.58 -9.40
CA GLU A 380 -11.29 -6.40 -8.10
C GLU A 380 -11.45 -4.92 -7.71
N THR A 381 -10.64 -4.00 -8.26
CA THR A 381 -10.72 -2.57 -7.94
C THR A 381 -11.49 -1.74 -8.96
N VAL A 382 -11.64 -2.21 -10.21
CA VAL A 382 -12.35 -1.51 -11.30
C VAL A 382 -13.70 -2.13 -11.62
N GLU A 383 -13.76 -3.45 -11.88
CA GLU A 383 -14.91 -4.06 -12.54
C GLU A 383 -16.12 -4.19 -11.62
N LYS A 384 -15.89 -4.45 -10.33
CA LYS A 384 -16.97 -4.56 -9.34
C LYS A 384 -17.56 -3.23 -8.87
N GLN A 385 -16.92 -2.10 -9.21
CA GLN A 385 -17.54 -0.78 -9.02
C GLN A 385 -18.74 -0.58 -9.97
N LYS A 386 -18.71 -1.19 -11.16
CA LYS A 386 -19.83 -1.13 -12.12
C LYS A 386 -21.07 -1.84 -11.59
N CYS A 387 -20.90 -3.03 -11.00
CA CYS A 387 -21.99 -3.86 -10.50
C CYS A 387 -22.70 -3.27 -9.26
N ASN A 388 -22.01 -2.45 -8.46
CA ASN A 388 -22.58 -1.73 -7.32
C ASN A 388 -23.19 -0.36 -7.69
N ALA A 389 -22.87 0.19 -8.87
CA ALA A 389 -23.48 1.44 -9.36
C ALA A 389 -24.81 1.20 -10.11
N GLU A 390 -25.07 -0.05 -10.50
CA GLU A 390 -26.28 -0.50 -11.22
C GLU A 390 -27.36 -1.11 -10.31
N LYS A 391 -27.11 -1.19 -8.99
CA LYS A 391 -28.10 -1.55 -7.95
C LYS A 391 -28.42 -0.33 -7.12
#